data_AF-A0A1I6G573-F1
#
_entry.id   AF-A0A1I6G573-F1
#
_cell.length_a   1.000
_cell.length_b   1.000
_cell.length_c   1.000
_cell.angle_alpha   90.00
_cell.angle_beta   90.00
_cell.angle_gamma   90.00
#
_symmetry.space_group_name_H-M   'P 1'
#
loop_
_entity.id
_entity.type
_entity.pdbx_description
1 polymer ?
#
loop_
_entity_poly.entity_id
_entity_poly.type
_entity_poly.pdbx_seq_one_letter_code
_entity_poly.pdbx_strand_id
1 'polypeptide(L)'
;MKITGKEAVIYLDSIPDRVALHRKDNTDKFWSYKLKLGKKTEFAFDPKTTTGLFVRVDREPPQIAGLSEVQRISGKDVSTALERVFSGGLHKANYQVTIESQAALDAFISHYESL
;
A
#
# COMPACT_ATOMS: atom_id res chain seq x y z
N MET A 1 -3.18 -4.05 -18.96
CA MET A 1 -2.03 -3.24 -18.51
C MET A 1 -2.17 -3.07 -17.00
N LYS A 2 -1.11 -3.32 -16.21
CA LYS A 2 -1.18 -3.19 -14.75
C LYS A 2 -0.99 -1.71 -14.36
N ILE A 3 -1.68 -1.26 -13.31
CA ILE A 3 -1.42 0.07 -12.73
C ILE A 3 0.04 0.15 -12.26
N THR A 4 0.69 1.28 -12.54
CA THR A 4 2.07 1.59 -12.13
C THR A 4 2.11 2.33 -10.79
N GLY A 5 3.29 2.41 -10.18
CA GLY A 5 3.51 3.22 -8.98
C GLY A 5 3.15 4.69 -9.20
N LYS A 6 3.50 5.27 -10.35
CA LYS A 6 3.21 6.67 -10.67
C LYS A 6 1.69 6.93 -10.80
N GLU A 7 0.98 6.06 -11.49
CA GLU A 7 -0.48 6.16 -11.62
C GLU A 7 -1.18 6.00 -10.26
N ALA A 8 -0.69 5.09 -9.41
CA ALA A 8 -1.19 4.94 -8.06
C ALA A 8 -1.01 6.22 -7.23
N VAL A 9 0.15 6.88 -7.31
CA VAL A 9 0.38 8.19 -6.65
C VAL A 9 -0.64 9.23 -7.14
N ILE A 10 -0.79 9.38 -8.46
CA ILE A 10 -1.73 10.35 -9.06
C ILE A 10 -3.16 10.11 -8.55
N TYR A 11 -3.58 8.84 -8.53
CA TYR A 11 -4.90 8.47 -8.03
C TYR A 11 -5.05 8.77 -6.53
N LEU A 12 -4.07 8.41 -5.69
CA LEU A 12 -4.13 8.67 -4.25
C LEU A 12 -4.14 10.17 -3.93
N ASP A 13 -3.39 10.98 -4.69
CA ASP A 13 -3.39 12.44 -4.56
C ASP A 13 -4.76 13.05 -4.96
N SER A 14 -5.56 12.35 -5.78
CA SER A 14 -6.92 12.77 -6.15
C SER A 14 -7.99 12.46 -5.10
N ILE A 15 -7.68 11.65 -4.08
CA ILE A 15 -8.62 11.27 -3.00
C ILE A 15 -8.07 11.61 -1.60
N PRO A 16 -7.64 12.86 -1.35
CA PRO A 16 -6.96 13.23 -0.12
C PRO A 16 -7.83 13.06 1.12
N ASP A 17 -9.16 13.04 1.00
CA ASP A 17 -10.09 12.82 2.11
C ASP A 17 -10.16 11.38 2.61
N ARG A 18 -9.68 10.43 1.79
CA ARG A 18 -9.69 8.99 2.11
C ARG A 18 -8.33 8.50 2.59
N VAL A 19 -7.28 8.94 1.91
CA VAL A 19 -5.90 8.50 2.13
C VAL A 19 -4.98 9.70 2.23
N ALA A 20 -4.05 9.68 3.19
CA ALA A 20 -3.00 10.67 3.32
C ALA A 20 -1.63 10.03 3.12
N LEU A 21 -0.73 10.72 2.41
CA LEU A 21 0.68 10.37 2.43
C LEU A 21 1.21 10.50 3.88
N HIS A 22 1.80 9.42 4.40
CA HIS A 22 2.35 9.38 5.75
C HIS A 22 3.84 9.74 5.76
N ARG A 23 4.65 9.02 4.98
CA ARG A 23 6.10 9.22 4.95
C ARG A 23 6.71 8.75 3.63
N LYS A 24 7.78 9.41 3.21
CA LYS A 24 8.64 8.98 2.10
C LYS A 24 9.96 8.49 2.67
N ASP A 25 10.50 7.41 2.12
CA ASP A 25 11.87 7.02 2.44
C ASP A 25 12.84 8.07 1.88
N ASN A 26 13.97 8.30 2.55
CA ASN A 26 14.97 9.29 2.11
C ASN A 26 15.58 8.97 0.73
N THR A 27 15.42 7.74 0.25
CA THR A 27 15.85 7.31 -1.10
C THR A 27 14.70 7.28 -2.12
N ASP A 28 13.51 7.71 -1.71
CA ASP A 28 12.24 7.59 -2.46
C ASP A 28 11.91 6.17 -2.91
N LYS A 29 12.46 5.15 -2.23
CA LYS A 29 12.20 3.75 -2.55
C LYS A 29 10.79 3.31 -2.13
N PHE A 30 10.31 3.79 -0.98
CA PHE A 30 8.96 3.50 -0.53
C PHE A 30 8.27 4.77 -0.07
N TRP A 31 7.03 4.94 -0.48
CA TRP A 31 6.14 5.96 0.03
C TRP A 31 5.02 5.25 0.78
N SER A 32 4.83 5.59 2.07
CA SER A 32 3.76 5.07 2.90
C SER A 32 2.57 6.02 2.90
N TYR A 33 1.40 5.42 2.91
CA TYR A 33 0.10 6.05 2.89
C TYR A 33 -0.75 5.46 4.01
N LYS A 34 -1.60 6.29 4.59
CA LYS A 34 -2.46 5.92 5.71
C LYS A 34 -3.90 6.27 5.41
N LEU A 35 -4.80 5.31 5.63
CA LEU A 35 -6.22 5.56 5.54
C LEU A 35 -6.65 6.49 6.67
N LYS A 36 -7.56 7.40 6.36
CA LYS A 36 -8.15 8.33 7.33
C LYS A 36 -9.29 7.68 8.13
N LEU A 37 -9.97 6.70 7.55
CA LEU A 37 -11.10 5.99 8.13
C LEU A 37 -10.75 4.54 8.53
N GLY A 38 -11.72 3.86 9.16
CA GLY A 38 -11.59 2.50 9.67
C GLY A 38 -10.45 2.36 10.68
N LYS A 39 -9.75 1.24 10.62
CA LYS A 39 -8.59 0.95 11.49
C LYS A 39 -7.30 1.69 11.10
N LYS A 40 -7.38 2.73 10.28
CA LYS A 40 -6.25 3.55 9.80
C LYS A 40 -5.12 2.70 9.21
N THR A 41 -5.50 1.70 8.41
CA THR A 41 -4.59 0.79 7.70
C THR A 41 -3.48 1.60 7.02
N GLU A 42 -2.27 1.09 7.13
CA GLU A 42 -1.09 1.69 6.54
C GLU A 42 -0.51 0.78 5.47
N PHE A 43 -0.15 1.37 4.34
CA PHE A 43 0.41 0.64 3.22
C PHE A 43 1.51 1.46 2.53
N ALA A 44 2.46 0.79 1.89
CA ALA A 44 3.55 1.43 1.18
C ALA A 44 3.88 0.70 -0.12
N PHE A 45 4.38 1.43 -1.10
CA PHE A 45 4.84 0.90 -2.37
C PHE A 45 5.94 1.79 -2.96
N ASP A 46 6.64 1.29 -3.96
CA ASP A 46 7.64 2.05 -4.71
C ASP A 46 6.97 2.79 -5.88
N PRO A 47 6.91 4.13 -5.87
CA PRO A 47 6.26 4.92 -6.91
C PRO A 47 6.97 4.83 -8.27
N LYS A 48 8.22 4.37 -8.32
CA LYS A 48 9.02 4.22 -9.54
C LYS A 48 8.78 2.88 -10.25
N THR A 49 7.99 1.98 -9.65
CA THR A 49 7.69 0.68 -10.28
C THR A 49 6.83 0.86 -11.53
N THR A 50 7.30 0.35 -12.66
CA THR A 50 6.63 0.43 -13.97
C THR A 50 5.98 -0.88 -14.42
N THR A 51 6.31 -2.00 -13.77
CA THR A 51 5.84 -3.34 -14.14
C THR A 51 4.58 -3.78 -13.40
N GLY A 52 4.14 -3.01 -12.41
CA GLY A 52 2.95 -3.24 -11.61
C GLY A 52 2.97 -2.46 -10.30
N LEU A 53 1.95 -2.66 -9.45
CA LEU A 53 1.87 -2.06 -8.13
C LEU A 53 2.00 -3.12 -7.05
N PHE A 54 3.18 -3.20 -6.44
CA PHE A 54 3.48 -4.13 -5.35
C PHE A 54 3.33 -3.42 -4.00
N VAL A 55 2.19 -3.64 -3.34
CA VAL A 55 1.86 -2.99 -2.08
C VAL A 55 2.35 -3.83 -0.91
N ARG A 56 2.90 -3.16 0.10
CA ARG A 56 3.17 -3.67 1.44
C ARG A 56 2.13 -3.10 2.37
N VAL A 57 1.47 -3.91 3.19
CA VAL A 57 0.35 -3.46 4.03
C VAL A 57 0.40 -4.12 5.40
N ASP A 58 -0.12 -3.43 6.40
CA ASP A 58 -0.10 -3.85 7.80
C ASP A 58 -1.16 -4.90 8.17
N ARG A 59 -2.17 -5.07 7.34
CA ARG A 59 -3.30 -5.99 7.55
C ARG A 59 -3.44 -6.97 6.39
N GLU A 60 -4.17 -8.05 6.64
CA GLU A 60 -4.42 -9.08 5.66
C GLU A 60 -5.23 -8.51 4.47
N PRO A 61 -4.71 -8.61 3.23
CA PRO A 61 -5.42 -8.16 2.04
C PRO A 61 -6.72 -8.95 1.79
N PRO A 62 -7.79 -8.27 1.33
CA PRO A 62 -9.03 -8.94 0.97
C PRO A 62 -8.86 -9.80 -0.30
N GLN A 63 -9.70 -10.84 -0.43
CA GLN A 63 -9.82 -11.61 -1.67
C GLN A 63 -10.84 -10.93 -2.61
N ILE A 64 -10.38 -9.92 -3.34
CA ILE A 64 -11.19 -9.19 -4.33
C ILE A 64 -10.52 -9.22 -5.71
N ALA A 65 -11.32 -9.02 -6.76
CA ALA A 65 -10.83 -9.03 -8.13
C ALA A 65 -9.74 -7.97 -8.35
N GLY A 66 -8.66 -8.35 -9.03
CA GLY A 66 -7.52 -7.48 -9.32
C GLY A 66 -6.47 -7.36 -8.20
N LEU A 67 -6.60 -8.15 -7.13
CA LEU A 67 -5.54 -8.40 -6.14
C LEU A 67 -4.97 -9.80 -6.35
N SER A 68 -3.65 -9.92 -6.44
CA SER A 68 -2.95 -11.18 -6.65
C SER A 68 -1.68 -11.26 -5.82
N GLU A 69 -1.05 -12.45 -5.78
CA GLU A 69 0.24 -12.68 -5.12
C GLU A 69 0.25 -12.26 -3.63
N VAL A 70 -0.88 -12.47 -2.94
CA VAL A 70 -0.99 -12.18 -1.51
C VAL A 70 -0.02 -13.06 -0.73
N GLN A 71 0.92 -12.43 -0.04
CA GLN A 71 1.94 -13.13 0.72
C GLN A 71 2.10 -12.51 2.10
N ARG A 72 2.07 -13.34 3.14
CA ARG A 72 2.53 -12.92 4.47
C ARG A 72 4.05 -12.75 4.46
N ILE A 73 4.51 -11.59 4.91
CA ILE A 73 5.93 -11.21 4.96
C ILE A 73 6.41 -10.86 6.37
N SER A 74 5.51 -10.84 7.37
CA SER A 74 5.89 -10.68 8.77
C SER A 74 6.93 -11.72 9.19
N GLY A 75 8.06 -11.28 9.75
CA GLY A 75 9.15 -12.15 10.18
C GLY A 75 10.07 -12.65 9.06
N LYS A 76 9.87 -12.20 7.81
CA LYS A 76 10.83 -12.41 6.72
C LYS A 76 11.84 -11.26 6.67
N ASP A 77 13.00 -11.54 6.08
CA ASP A 77 13.94 -10.49 5.71
C ASP A 77 13.35 -9.64 4.58
N VAL A 78 12.97 -8.41 4.92
CA VAL A 78 12.36 -7.43 4.01
C VAL A 78 13.16 -6.14 4.08
N SER A 79 13.01 -5.29 3.05
CA SER A 79 13.78 -4.04 2.97
C SER A 79 13.62 -3.19 4.24
N THR A 80 14.73 -2.85 4.89
CA THR A 80 14.78 -1.94 6.06
C THR A 80 14.17 -0.56 5.81
N ALA A 81 14.06 -0.15 4.54
CA ALA A 81 13.32 1.04 4.14
C ALA A 81 11.84 1.00 4.58
N LEU A 82 11.23 -0.18 4.69
CA LEU A 82 9.85 -0.33 5.20
C LEU A 82 9.74 0.10 6.66
N GLU A 83 10.73 -0.21 7.50
CA GLU A 83 10.76 0.24 8.91
C GLU A 83 10.89 1.75 9.02
N ARG A 84 11.54 2.40 8.04
CA ARG A 84 11.68 3.86 8.03
C ARG A 84 10.40 4.58 7.64
N VAL A 85 9.57 3.98 6.77
CA VAL A 85 8.36 4.62 6.24
C VAL A 85 7.08 4.24 6.98
N PHE A 86 7.02 3.06 7.59
CA PHE A 86 5.86 2.68 8.41
C PHE A 86 5.89 3.39 9.77
N SER A 87 4.73 3.71 10.33
CA SER A 87 4.63 4.34 11.65
C SER A 87 5.07 3.45 12.82
N GLY A 88 5.25 2.15 12.59
CA GLY A 88 5.70 1.18 13.59
C GLY A 88 4.57 0.73 14.52
N GLY A 89 4.93 0.06 15.62
CA GLY A 89 3.96 -0.53 16.54
C GLY A 89 3.05 -1.55 15.84
N LEU A 90 1.75 -1.26 15.76
CA LEU A 90 0.76 -2.08 15.06
C LEU A 90 0.81 -1.92 13.53
N HIS A 91 1.40 -0.84 13.03
CA HIS A 91 1.53 -0.55 11.60
C HIS A 91 2.93 -0.96 11.14
N LYS A 92 3.05 -2.20 10.66
CA LYS A 92 4.28 -2.77 10.09
C LYS A 92 3.94 -3.50 8.81
N ALA A 93 4.84 -3.56 7.84
CA ALA A 93 4.64 -4.33 6.61
C ALA A 93 4.48 -5.83 6.92
N ASN A 94 3.24 -6.31 7.06
CA ASN A 94 2.93 -7.69 7.42
C ASN A 94 2.58 -8.55 6.21
N TYR A 95 2.04 -7.92 5.17
CA TYR A 95 1.63 -8.57 3.93
C TYR A 95 2.15 -7.83 2.70
N GLN A 96 2.32 -8.58 1.62
CA GLN A 96 2.55 -8.10 0.27
C GLN A 96 1.35 -8.50 -0.59
N VAL A 97 0.94 -7.62 -1.51
CA VAL A 97 -0.07 -7.90 -2.53
C VAL A 97 0.26 -7.15 -3.80
N THR A 98 -0.06 -7.75 -4.94
CA THR A 98 0.02 -7.13 -6.25
C THR A 98 -1.36 -6.58 -6.62
N ILE A 99 -1.44 -5.30 -6.97
CA ILE A 99 -2.67 -4.63 -7.40
C ILE A 99 -2.58 -4.39 -8.90
N GLU A 100 -3.61 -4.82 -9.63
CA GLU A 100 -3.58 -4.91 -11.09
C GLU A 100 -4.18 -3.69 -11.79
N SER A 101 -5.05 -2.92 -11.13
CA SER A 101 -5.72 -1.77 -11.74
C SER A 101 -6.06 -0.68 -10.73
N GLN A 102 -6.39 0.52 -11.22
CA GLN A 102 -6.91 1.59 -10.37
C GLN A 102 -8.23 1.20 -9.68
N ALA A 103 -9.12 0.48 -10.36
CA ALA A 103 -10.36 -0.01 -9.77
C ALA A 103 -10.10 -0.99 -8.61
N ALA A 104 -9.08 -1.84 -8.75
CA ALA A 104 -8.66 -2.74 -7.68
C ALA A 104 -8.01 -1.98 -6.51
N LEU A 105 -7.26 -0.91 -6.78
CA LEU A 105 -6.72 -0.02 -5.73
C LEU A 105 -7.84 0.69 -4.96
N ASP A 106 -8.86 1.20 -5.64
CA ASP A 106 -10.04 1.80 -5.03
C ASP A 106 -10.82 0.80 -4.15
N ALA A 107 -11.05 -0.41 -4.67
CA ALA A 107 -11.71 -1.48 -3.92
C ALA A 107 -10.88 -1.94 -2.71
N PHE A 108 -9.54 -2.00 -2.84
CA PHE A 108 -8.61 -2.26 -1.75
C PHE A 108 -8.75 -1.23 -0.63
N ILE A 109 -8.78 0.07 -0.97
CA ILE A 109 -8.97 1.15 0.00
C ILE A 109 -10.35 1.03 0.66
N SER A 110 -11.41 0.89 -0.14
CA SER A 110 -12.79 0.79 0.34
C SER A 110 -13.00 -0.36 1.32
N HIS A 111 -12.35 -1.51 1.07
CA HIS A 111 -12.39 -2.63 2.01
C HIS A 111 -11.86 -2.23 3.39
N TYR A 112 -10.67 -1.61 3.46
CA TYR A 112 -10.08 -1.24 4.74
C TYR A 112 -10.78 -0.08 5.45
N GLU A 113 -11.45 0.80 4.72
CA GLU A 113 -12.30 1.84 5.31
C GLU A 113 -13.51 1.25 6.06
N SER A 114 -13.94 0.04 5.68
CA SER A 114 -15.08 -0.66 6.31
C SER A 114 -14.73 -1.48 7.56
N LEU A 115 -13.44 -1.56 7.93
CA LEU A 115 -12.94 -2.38 9.05
C LEU A 115 -13.00 -1.72 10.43
#